data_AF-A0A6J3BS92-F1
#
_entry.id   AF-A0A6J3BS92-F1
#
_cell.length_a   1.000
_cell.length_b   1.000
_cell.length_c   1.000
_cell.angle_alpha   90.00
_cell.angle_beta   90.00
_cell.angle_gamma   90.00
#
_symmetry.space_group_name_H-M   'P 1'
#
loop_
_entity.id
_entity.type
_entity.pdbx_description
1 polymer ?
#
loop_
_entity_poly.entity_id
_entity_poly.type
_entity_poly.pdbx_seq_one_letter_code
_entity_poly.pdbx_strand_id
1 'polypeptide(L)'
;MESQAAVLVLTYLIFLYGGCEVCADCDNITQFSTQLDTLLAEYDRESPPASLVIIELDLDPRHASIQEDTSTARMLADLRMTWEDSRITWNSTDWGCESALAPAERLWLPDVGLVNAAATGDEAGLRARLTSEGRITWHTRFDVNVPVAMQLKDWPYDEQTVAFKFASRGYTLEQVELELSDDQQQATVSESGAWELVSVMGTRAVWMRGTDSRRLISWQVTLKRRGAAHARASATVLFATVLLLAAAMVLPPEHRHPLYATAAFVATLWIVML
;
A
#
# COMPACT_ATOMS: atom_id res chain seq x y z
N MET A 1 -51.94 7.74 14.26
CA MET A 1 -51.08 8.11 15.41
C MET A 1 -49.88 7.18 15.61
N GLU A 2 -49.78 6.03 14.91
CA GLU A 2 -48.64 5.09 15.07
C GLU A 2 -47.40 5.43 14.24
N SER A 3 -47.54 6.20 13.16
CA SER A 3 -46.41 6.53 12.25
C SER A 3 -45.42 7.56 12.83
N GLN A 4 -45.84 8.44 13.74
CA GLN A 4 -44.94 9.43 14.34
C GLN A 4 -44.09 8.86 15.48
N ALA A 5 -44.56 7.81 16.16
CA ALA A 5 -43.81 7.13 17.21
C ALA A 5 -42.62 6.35 16.65
N ALA A 6 -42.77 5.70 15.49
CA ALA A 6 -41.70 4.95 14.83
C ALA A 6 -40.54 5.85 14.35
N VAL A 7 -40.85 7.06 13.86
CA VAL A 7 -39.83 8.03 13.41
C VAL A 7 -39.03 8.58 14.58
N LEU A 8 -39.68 8.84 15.73
CA LEU A 8 -39.01 9.30 16.96
C LEU A 8 -38.12 8.22 17.59
N VAL A 9 -38.50 6.95 17.50
CA VAL A 9 -37.67 5.84 17.98
C VAL A 9 -36.46 5.59 17.07
N LEU A 10 -36.63 5.74 15.75
CA LEU A 10 -35.52 5.60 14.79
C LEU A 10 -34.49 6.74 14.93
N THR A 11 -34.93 7.98 15.15
CA THR A 11 -34.01 9.10 15.36
C THR A 11 -33.27 9.02 16.69
N TYR A 12 -33.90 8.46 17.73
CA TYR A 12 -33.24 8.19 19.02
C TYR A 12 -32.20 7.07 18.92
N LEU A 13 -32.45 6.04 18.10
CA LEU A 13 -31.48 4.96 17.85
C LEU A 13 -30.30 5.39 16.97
N ILE A 14 -30.49 6.31 16.02
CA ILE A 14 -29.38 6.88 15.22
C ILE A 14 -28.47 7.77 16.10
N PHE A 15 -29.03 8.46 17.10
CA PHE A 15 -28.23 9.21 18.09
C PHE A 15 -27.50 8.32 19.11
N LEU A 16 -27.94 7.07 19.32
CA LEU A 16 -27.29 6.11 20.23
C LEU A 16 -26.24 5.22 19.56
N TYR A 17 -26.25 5.10 18.22
CA TYR A 17 -25.26 4.32 17.46
C TYR A 17 -24.27 5.18 16.65
N GLY A 18 -24.37 6.51 16.74
CA GLY A 18 -23.34 7.45 16.29
C GLY A 18 -22.22 7.59 17.30
N GLY A 19 -21.61 6.46 17.71
CA GLY A 19 -20.37 6.46 18.47
C GLY A 19 -19.22 6.87 17.55
N CYS A 20 -19.10 8.17 17.28
CA CYS A 20 -17.79 8.73 17.02
C CYS A 20 -17.00 8.52 18.31
N GLU A 21 -15.92 7.74 18.25
CA GLU A 21 -14.91 7.74 19.31
C GLU A 21 -14.64 9.20 19.65
N VAL A 22 -15.03 9.58 20.87
CA VAL A 22 -14.72 10.87 21.44
C VAL A 22 -13.21 10.99 21.36
N CYS A 23 -12.72 11.83 20.44
CA CYS A 23 -11.40 12.41 20.60
C CYS A 23 -11.51 13.18 21.92
N ALA A 24 -10.96 12.63 23.00
CA ALA A 24 -10.95 13.29 24.30
C ALA A 24 -10.44 14.72 24.09
N ASP A 25 -11.32 15.69 24.32
CA ASP A 25 -10.99 17.10 24.12
C ASP A 25 -9.99 17.49 25.21
N CYS A 26 -8.91 18.13 24.79
CA CYS A 26 -7.85 18.54 25.68
C CYS A 26 -8.30 19.75 26.51
N ASP A 27 -8.41 19.61 27.83
CA ASP A 27 -8.94 20.67 28.70
C ASP A 27 -8.15 21.99 28.59
N ASN A 28 -6.81 21.92 28.48
CA ASN A 28 -5.93 23.09 28.35
C ASN A 28 -4.70 22.81 27.48
N ILE A 29 -4.83 23.11 26.18
CA ILE A 29 -3.82 22.83 25.15
C ILE A 29 -2.48 23.54 25.41
N THR A 30 -2.49 24.77 25.93
CA THR A 30 -1.24 25.55 26.13
C THR A 30 -0.39 25.00 27.27
N GLN A 31 -1.03 24.57 28.35
CA GLN A 31 -0.33 23.92 29.46
C GLN A 31 0.21 22.55 29.02
N PHE A 32 -0.62 21.77 28.32
CA PHE A 32 -0.25 20.48 27.79
C PHE A 32 0.97 20.57 26.86
N SER A 33 1.00 21.54 25.94
CA SER A 33 2.13 21.69 25.01
C SER A 33 3.44 21.92 25.76
N THR A 34 3.44 22.74 26.83
CA THR A 34 4.66 22.99 27.63
C THR A 34 5.11 21.76 28.43
N GLN A 35 4.15 20.96 28.92
CA GLN A 35 4.45 19.71 29.62
C GLN A 35 5.06 18.68 28.67
N LEU A 36 4.46 18.51 27.49
CA LEU A 36 4.97 17.64 26.44
C LEU A 36 6.35 18.09 25.96
N ASP A 37 6.57 19.40 25.80
CA ASP A 37 7.88 19.94 25.41
C ASP A 37 8.96 19.62 26.43
N THR A 38 8.63 19.68 27.72
CA THR A 38 9.53 19.35 28.82
C THR A 38 9.86 17.86 28.85
N LEU A 39 8.84 17.01 28.73
CA LEU A 39 9.00 15.55 28.63
C LEU A 39 9.93 15.17 27.47
N LEU A 40 9.70 15.75 26.28
CA LEU A 40 10.49 15.50 25.08
C LEU A 40 11.88 16.17 25.11
N ALA A 41 12.18 17.03 26.09
CA ALA A 41 13.51 17.62 26.26
C ALA A 41 14.47 16.69 27.02
N GLU A 42 13.94 15.85 27.91
CA GLU A 42 14.70 14.83 28.65
C GLU A 42 14.82 13.50 27.88
N TYR A 43 14.01 13.33 26.85
CA TYR A 43 13.94 12.13 26.03
C TYR A 43 15.16 11.94 25.10
N ASP A 44 15.81 10.77 25.21
CA ASP A 44 16.86 10.36 24.25
C ASP A 44 16.25 9.67 23.03
N ARG A 45 16.18 10.41 21.92
CA ARG A 45 15.66 9.94 20.63
C ARG A 45 16.64 9.10 19.82
N GLU A 46 17.93 9.12 20.13
CA GLU A 46 18.95 8.43 19.31
C GLU A 46 19.05 6.95 19.69
N SER A 47 18.69 6.61 20.93
CA SER A 47 18.63 5.23 21.40
C SER A 47 17.22 4.64 21.29
N PRO A 48 17.07 3.39 20.80
CA PRO A 48 15.81 2.66 20.95
C PRO A 48 15.50 2.45 22.44
N PRO A 49 14.23 2.21 22.79
CA PRO A 49 13.86 1.68 24.10
C PRO A 49 14.74 0.49 24.53
N ALA A 50 15.02 0.37 25.82
CA ALA A 50 15.93 -0.66 26.34
C ALA A 50 15.39 -2.10 26.23
N SER A 51 14.07 -2.25 26.11
CA SER A 51 13.39 -3.52 25.87
C SER A 51 13.19 -3.77 24.37
N LEU A 52 12.95 -5.03 23.99
CA LEU A 52 12.51 -5.38 22.64
C LEU A 52 11.33 -4.49 22.22
N VAL A 53 11.47 -3.82 21.09
CA VAL A 53 10.40 -2.98 20.52
C VAL A 53 9.66 -3.78 19.48
N ILE A 54 8.36 -3.97 19.71
CA ILE A 54 7.45 -4.55 18.72
C ILE A 54 6.85 -3.40 17.92
N ILE A 55 7.01 -3.47 16.59
CA ILE A 55 6.48 -2.49 15.66
C ILE A 55 5.42 -3.17 14.82
N GLU A 56 4.17 -2.77 15.04
CA GLU A 56 3.05 -3.17 14.21
C GLU A 56 3.05 -2.36 12.93
N LEU A 57 3.04 -3.06 11.79
CA LEU A 57 3.03 -2.47 10.47
C LEU A 57 1.67 -2.70 9.80
N ASP A 58 1.11 -1.63 9.29
CA ASP A 58 -0.08 -1.64 8.44
C ASP A 58 0.23 -0.90 7.13
N LEU A 59 -0.07 -1.55 6.00
CA LEU A 59 0.24 -1.05 4.66
C LEU A 59 -1.07 -0.71 3.96
N ASP A 60 -1.23 0.57 3.61
CA ASP A 60 -2.36 1.08 2.84
C ASP A 60 -1.91 1.48 1.42
N PRO A 61 -1.98 0.58 0.44
CA PRO A 61 -1.73 0.91 -0.95
C PRO A 61 -2.70 2.00 -1.44
N ARG A 62 -2.15 3.05 -2.04
CA ARG A 62 -2.90 4.13 -2.70
C ARG A 62 -3.01 3.92 -4.20
N HIS A 63 -1.94 3.41 -4.81
CA HIS A 63 -1.89 3.11 -6.24
C HIS A 63 -0.82 2.05 -6.50
N ALA A 64 -1.10 1.11 -7.40
CA ALA A 64 -0.15 0.09 -7.81
C ALA A 64 -0.28 -0.15 -9.31
N SER A 65 0.86 -0.24 -9.99
CA SER A 65 0.91 -0.46 -11.44
C SER A 65 2.17 -1.21 -11.84
N ILE A 66 2.17 -1.80 -13.03
CA ILE A 66 3.33 -2.49 -13.60
C ILE A 66 3.74 -1.78 -14.89
N GLN A 67 5.02 -1.44 -14.97
CA GLN A 67 5.71 -1.00 -16.17
C GLN A 67 6.32 -2.23 -16.85
N GLU A 68 5.72 -2.61 -17.97
CA GLU A 68 6.03 -3.86 -18.67
C GLU A 68 7.37 -3.82 -19.39
N ASP A 69 7.69 -2.66 -19.98
CA ASP A 69 8.93 -2.38 -20.70
C ASP A 69 10.18 -2.58 -19.83
N THR A 70 10.09 -2.17 -18.57
CA THR A 70 11.15 -2.28 -17.57
C THR A 70 10.99 -3.50 -16.66
N SER A 71 9.86 -4.22 -16.75
CA SER A 71 9.49 -5.30 -15.83
C SER A 71 9.58 -4.87 -14.36
N THR A 72 9.06 -3.67 -14.07
CA THR A 72 9.03 -3.10 -12.72
C THR A 72 7.62 -2.85 -12.25
N ALA A 73 7.35 -3.18 -10.99
CA ALA A 73 6.11 -2.85 -10.31
C ALA A 73 6.32 -1.61 -9.45
N ARG A 74 5.48 -0.61 -9.65
CA ARG A 74 5.44 0.63 -8.87
C ARG A 74 4.30 0.57 -7.87
N MET A 75 4.56 0.96 -6.63
CA MET A 75 3.53 1.11 -5.61
C MET A 75 3.68 2.45 -4.89
N LEU A 76 2.57 3.18 -4.81
CA LEU A 76 2.35 4.28 -3.89
C LEU A 76 1.58 3.73 -2.69
N ALA A 77 2.12 3.81 -1.49
CA ALA A 77 1.47 3.33 -0.28
C ALA A 77 1.80 4.20 0.92
N ASP A 78 0.88 4.27 1.88
CA ASP A 78 1.16 4.81 3.20
C ASP A 78 1.44 3.60 4.14
N LEU A 79 2.59 3.59 4.81
CA LEU A 79 2.92 2.61 5.84
C LEU A 79 2.69 3.25 7.22
N ARG A 80 1.75 2.70 7.97
CA ARG A 80 1.54 3.03 9.38
C ARG A 80 2.39 2.12 10.23
N MET A 81 3.18 2.73 11.11
CA MET A 81 4.01 2.07 12.11
C MET A 81 3.49 2.44 13.48
N THR A 82 3.19 1.44 14.31
CA THR A 82 2.78 1.64 15.69
C THR A 82 3.72 0.88 16.62
N TRP A 83 4.21 1.55 17.64
CA TRP A 83 5.04 0.95 18.68
C TRP A 83 4.77 1.62 20.03
N GLU A 84 5.31 1.05 21.11
CA GLU A 84 5.18 1.59 22.46
C GLU A 84 6.55 2.02 22.99
N ASP A 85 6.61 3.22 23.59
CA ASP A 85 7.80 3.73 24.27
C ASP A 85 7.41 4.21 25.68
N SER A 86 7.78 3.41 26.68
CA SER A 86 7.49 3.68 28.09
C SER A 86 8.16 4.94 28.64
N ARG A 87 9.12 5.53 27.91
CA ARG A 87 9.74 6.81 28.28
C ARG A 87 8.82 8.01 27.99
N ILE A 88 7.80 7.83 27.15
CA ILE A 88 6.88 8.89 26.73
C ILE A 88 5.47 8.59 27.25
N THR A 89 5.31 8.49 28.57
CA THR A 89 4.01 8.25 29.22
C THR A 89 3.63 9.43 30.11
N TRP A 90 2.34 9.74 30.18
CA TRP A 90 1.83 10.75 31.11
C TRP A 90 0.47 10.35 31.66
N ASN A 91 0.06 10.97 32.76
CA ASN A 91 -1.26 10.74 33.32
C ASN A 91 -2.30 11.63 32.61
N SER A 92 -3.22 11.02 31.87
CA SER A 92 -4.25 11.74 31.13
C SER A 92 -5.18 12.54 32.04
N THR A 93 -5.45 12.10 33.28
CA THR A 93 -6.29 12.86 34.22
C THR A 93 -5.58 14.09 34.79
N ASP A 94 -4.26 14.04 34.94
CA ASP A 94 -3.47 15.15 35.48
C ASP A 94 -3.19 16.21 34.40
N TRP A 95 -2.97 15.78 33.16
CA TRP A 95 -2.62 16.66 32.03
C TRP A 95 -3.84 17.05 31.19
N GLY A 96 -5.00 16.41 31.41
CA GLY A 96 -6.25 16.70 30.72
C GLY A 96 -6.27 16.32 29.23
N CYS A 97 -5.35 15.47 28.79
CA CYS A 97 -5.21 15.03 27.39
C CYS A 97 -4.82 13.55 27.33
N GLU A 98 -5.53 12.76 26.54
CA GLU A 98 -5.20 11.34 26.29
C GLU A 98 -4.27 11.14 25.10
N SER A 99 -4.23 12.10 24.16
CA SER A 99 -3.40 11.98 22.96
C SER A 99 -2.85 13.32 22.51
N ALA A 100 -1.77 13.27 21.72
CA ALA A 100 -1.08 14.44 21.21
C ALA A 100 -0.50 14.19 19.82
N LEU A 101 -0.21 15.28 19.10
CA LEU A 101 0.62 15.25 17.90
C LEU A 101 1.97 15.90 18.21
N ALA A 102 3.05 15.14 18.07
CA ALA A 102 4.41 15.63 18.25
C ALA A 102 5.18 15.65 16.91
N PRO A 103 6.14 16.57 16.72
CA PRO A 103 7.07 16.52 15.60
C PRO A 103 7.84 15.19 15.61
N ALA A 104 7.81 14.46 14.50
CA ALA A 104 8.46 13.14 14.40
C ALA A 104 9.98 13.23 14.63
N GLU A 105 10.60 14.36 14.28
CA GLU A 105 12.03 14.62 14.49
C GLU A 105 12.47 14.65 15.96
N ARG A 106 11.54 14.80 16.91
CA ARG A 106 11.83 14.80 18.36
C ARG A 106 11.67 13.43 18.99
N LEU A 107 11.26 12.43 18.22
CA LEU A 107 11.00 11.07 18.69
C LEU A 107 12.05 10.12 18.12
N TRP A 108 12.27 8.99 18.80
CA TRP A 108 12.95 7.87 18.18
C TRP A 108 12.03 7.31 17.09
N LEU A 109 12.57 7.11 15.89
CA LEU A 109 11.83 6.57 14.75
C LEU A 109 12.46 5.24 14.34
N PRO A 110 11.65 4.20 14.10
CA PRO A 110 12.19 2.94 13.63
C PRO A 110 12.68 3.05 12.18
N ASP A 111 13.76 2.33 11.87
CA ASP A 111 14.42 2.37 10.56
C ASP A 111 13.88 1.30 9.58
N VAL A 112 12.56 1.12 9.57
CA VAL A 112 11.89 0.14 8.71
C VAL A 112 11.92 0.66 7.27
N GLY A 113 12.52 -0.12 6.38
CA GLY A 113 12.62 0.24 4.97
C GLY A 113 12.39 -0.96 4.05
N LEU A 114 12.06 -0.65 2.80
CA LEU A 114 11.92 -1.65 1.75
C LEU A 114 13.31 -2.17 1.33
N VAL A 115 13.50 -3.50 1.35
CA VAL A 115 14.81 -4.13 1.10
C VAL A 115 14.99 -4.66 -0.33
N ASN A 116 13.91 -4.75 -1.10
CA ASN A 116 13.91 -5.33 -2.45
C ASN A 116 13.53 -4.33 -3.56
N ALA A 117 13.64 -3.04 -3.29
CA ALA A 117 13.45 -1.99 -4.30
C ALA A 117 14.77 -1.55 -4.93
N ALA A 118 14.69 -1.14 -6.20
CA ALA A 118 15.81 -0.55 -6.94
C ALA A 118 16.02 0.92 -6.58
N ALA A 119 14.92 1.64 -6.28
CA ALA A 119 14.91 3.00 -5.77
C ALA A 119 13.75 3.15 -4.80
N THR A 120 13.99 3.85 -3.69
CA THR A 120 12.98 4.16 -2.67
C THR A 120 12.87 5.67 -2.58
N GLY A 121 11.72 6.23 -2.96
CA GLY A 121 11.29 7.54 -2.48
C GLY A 121 10.45 7.33 -1.23
N ASP A 122 10.94 7.74 -0.07
CA ASP A 122 10.19 7.77 1.16
C ASP A 122 9.96 9.21 1.61
N GLU A 123 8.69 9.55 1.85
CA GLU A 123 8.29 10.82 2.45
C GLU A 123 7.88 10.56 3.89
N ALA A 124 8.82 10.81 4.79
CA ALA A 124 8.65 10.72 6.24
C ALA A 124 7.55 11.68 6.72
N GLY A 125 6.58 11.17 7.47
CA GLY A 125 5.54 12.00 8.08
C GLY A 125 6.14 12.99 9.09
N LEU A 126 5.73 14.26 9.01
CA LEU A 126 6.27 15.32 9.87
C LEU A 126 5.83 15.21 11.34
N ARG A 127 4.72 14.50 11.60
CA ARG A 127 4.13 14.37 12.93
C ARG A 127 3.79 12.92 13.22
N ALA A 128 3.94 12.53 14.48
CA ALA A 128 3.46 11.27 15.01
C ALA A 128 2.36 11.54 16.05
N ARG A 129 1.41 10.61 16.16
CA ARG A 129 0.38 10.62 17.20
C ARG A 129 0.90 9.84 18.40
N LEU A 130 0.83 10.46 19.57
CA LEU A 130 1.20 9.89 20.86
C LEU A 130 -0.08 9.66 21.67
N THR A 131 -0.13 8.59 22.45
CA THR A 131 -1.14 8.39 23.50
C THR A 131 -0.49 8.49 24.88
N SER A 132 -1.28 8.78 25.91
CA SER A 132 -0.81 8.91 27.30
C SER A 132 -0.16 7.63 27.83
N GLU A 133 -0.51 6.48 27.26
CA GLU A 133 0.05 5.16 27.56
C GLU A 133 1.41 4.92 26.90
N GLY A 134 1.92 5.86 26.09
CA GLY A 134 3.20 5.72 25.40
C GLY A 134 3.12 5.01 24.05
N ARG A 135 1.91 4.78 23.52
CA ARG A 135 1.74 4.29 22.15
C ARG A 135 2.00 5.41 21.15
N ILE A 136 2.86 5.14 20.19
CA ILE A 136 3.26 6.06 19.13
C ILE A 136 2.81 5.48 17.80
N THR A 137 2.06 6.27 17.03
CA THR A 137 1.67 5.93 15.66
C THR A 137 2.26 6.96 14.70
N TRP A 138 3.03 6.47 13.74
CA TRP A 138 3.70 7.29 12.74
C TRP A 138 3.45 6.74 11.34
N HIS A 139 3.32 7.64 10.37
CA HIS A 139 3.04 7.28 8.99
C HIS A 139 4.19 7.75 8.11
N THR A 140 4.60 6.89 7.18
CA THR A 140 5.51 7.26 6.10
C THR A 140 4.89 6.89 4.77
N ARG A 141 5.07 7.74 3.76
CA ARG A 141 4.61 7.44 2.41
C ARG A 141 5.76 6.86 1.60
N PHE A 142 5.47 5.84 0.82
CA PHE A 142 6.41 5.18 -0.07
C PHE A 142 5.98 5.34 -1.53
N ASP A 143 6.92 5.75 -2.37
CA ASP A 143 6.89 5.58 -3.83
C ASP A 143 8.06 4.69 -4.22
N VAL A 144 7.74 3.43 -4.52
CA VAL A 144 8.73 2.36 -4.62
C VAL A 144 8.58 1.56 -5.90
N ASN A 145 9.72 1.22 -6.49
CA ASN A 145 9.81 0.36 -7.67
C ASN A 145 10.55 -0.92 -7.32
N VAL A 146 9.90 -2.07 -7.53
CA VAL A 146 10.47 -3.39 -7.33
C VAL A 146 10.49 -4.18 -8.65
N PRO A 147 11.52 -4.98 -8.92
CA PRO A 147 11.54 -5.84 -10.10
C PRO A 147 10.46 -6.93 -9.97
N VAL A 148 9.76 -7.21 -11.06
CA VAL A 148 8.77 -8.29 -11.15
C VAL A 148 9.11 -9.24 -12.31
N ALA A 149 8.99 -10.53 -12.08
CA ALA A 149 9.06 -11.53 -13.14
C ALA A 149 7.67 -11.68 -13.77
N MET A 150 7.45 -11.05 -14.93
CA MET A 150 6.15 -11.07 -15.60
C MET A 150 5.79 -12.47 -16.11
N GLN A 151 4.56 -12.89 -15.83
CA GLN A 151 3.99 -14.14 -16.32
C GLN A 151 2.92 -13.85 -17.37
N LEU A 152 3.25 -13.99 -18.65
CA LEU A 152 2.37 -13.63 -19.77
C LEU A 152 1.53 -14.80 -20.31
N LYS A 153 1.33 -15.85 -19.52
CA LYS A 153 0.66 -17.08 -19.98
C LYS A 153 -0.79 -16.81 -20.43
N ASP A 154 -1.52 -15.99 -19.67
CA ASP A 154 -2.93 -15.70 -19.90
C ASP A 154 -3.14 -14.28 -20.45
N TRP A 155 -2.12 -13.70 -21.09
CA TRP A 155 -2.22 -12.37 -21.69
C TRP A 155 -3.41 -12.29 -22.68
N PRO A 156 -4.25 -11.26 -22.64
CA PRO A 156 -4.15 -10.00 -21.85
C PRO A 156 -4.95 -10.01 -20.54
N TYR A 157 -5.33 -11.17 -20.00
CA TYR A 157 -6.07 -11.30 -18.74
C TYR A 157 -5.19 -11.85 -17.62
N ASP A 158 -3.89 -11.63 -17.73
CA ASP A 158 -2.87 -12.08 -16.79
C ASP A 158 -2.99 -11.38 -15.42
N GLU A 159 -2.63 -12.15 -14.40
CA GLU A 159 -2.46 -11.69 -13.03
C GLU A 159 -0.97 -11.73 -12.68
N GLN A 160 -0.50 -10.70 -12.00
CA GLN A 160 0.89 -10.55 -11.58
C GLN A 160 0.92 -10.37 -10.06
N THR A 161 1.66 -11.24 -9.37
CA THR A 161 1.89 -11.14 -7.93
C THR A 161 3.28 -10.59 -7.66
N VAL A 162 3.33 -9.52 -6.90
CA VAL A 162 4.57 -8.80 -6.57
C VAL A 162 4.75 -8.78 -5.06
N ALA A 163 5.97 -9.04 -4.59
CA ALA A 163 6.29 -8.99 -3.17
C ALA A 163 7.02 -7.69 -2.81
N PHE A 164 6.49 -6.93 -1.85
CA PHE A 164 7.15 -5.77 -1.24
C PHE A 164 7.64 -6.18 0.15
N LYS A 165 8.96 -6.15 0.36
CA LYS A 165 9.61 -6.71 1.56
C LYS A 165 10.21 -5.61 2.43
N PHE A 166 9.72 -5.48 3.65
CA PHE A 166 10.14 -4.51 4.64
C PHE A 166 10.92 -5.18 5.78
N ALA A 167 12.01 -4.55 6.19
CA ALA A 167 12.78 -4.94 7.37
C ALA A 167 13.46 -3.71 7.98
N SER A 168 13.88 -3.83 9.24
CA SER A 168 14.81 -2.87 9.85
C SER A 168 16.17 -2.95 9.15
N ARG A 169 16.83 -1.80 8.96
CA ARG A 169 18.13 -1.71 8.29
C ARG A 169 19.29 -1.98 9.27
N GLY A 170 19.22 -1.42 10.46
CA GLY A 170 20.26 -1.40 11.48
C GLY A 170 20.01 -2.36 12.65
N TYR A 171 18.75 -2.58 13.04
CA TYR A 171 18.43 -3.40 14.20
C TYR A 171 18.35 -4.90 13.87
N THR A 172 18.60 -5.70 14.90
CA THR A 172 18.46 -7.16 14.88
C THR A 172 17.10 -7.57 15.47
N LEU A 173 16.74 -8.85 15.29
CA LEU A 173 15.50 -9.42 15.84
C LEU A 173 15.38 -9.26 17.37
N GLU A 174 16.50 -9.17 18.10
CA GLU A 174 16.51 -9.02 19.56
C GLU A 174 16.19 -7.59 20.01
N GLN A 175 16.37 -6.61 19.13
CA GLN A 175 16.15 -5.18 19.43
C GLN A 175 14.80 -4.71 18.89
N VAL A 176 14.48 -5.10 17.65
CA VAL A 176 13.26 -4.71 16.95
C VAL A 176 12.61 -5.91 16.30
N GLU A 177 11.36 -6.16 16.68
CA GLU A 177 10.48 -7.13 16.07
C GLU A 177 9.40 -6.43 15.25
N LEU A 178 9.14 -6.92 14.04
CA LEU A 178 8.09 -6.39 13.16
C LEU A 178 6.90 -7.33 13.14
N GLU A 179 5.70 -6.80 13.28
CA GLU A 179 4.47 -7.57 13.22
C GLU A 179 3.51 -6.96 12.20
N LEU A 180 2.61 -7.79 11.67
CA LEU A 180 1.51 -7.30 10.85
C LEU A 180 0.41 -6.84 11.80
N SER A 181 -0.10 -5.63 11.60
CA SER A 181 -1.27 -5.19 12.35
C SER A 181 -2.49 -6.05 11.98
N ASP A 182 -3.33 -6.34 12.97
CA ASP A 182 -4.61 -7.03 12.77
C ASP A 182 -5.67 -6.12 12.12
N ASP A 183 -5.48 -4.80 12.19
CA ASP A 183 -6.35 -3.79 11.55
C ASP A 183 -6.02 -3.66 10.06
N GLN A 184 -6.29 -4.70 9.28
CA GLN A 184 -6.16 -4.65 7.82
C GLN A 184 -7.36 -3.90 7.24
N GLN A 185 -7.30 -2.57 7.24
CA GLN A 185 -8.25 -1.76 6.47
C GLN A 185 -8.04 -2.03 4.98
N GLN A 186 -9.14 -2.32 4.27
CA GLN A 186 -9.08 -2.54 2.83
C GLN A 186 -8.58 -1.28 2.15
N ALA A 187 -7.50 -1.45 1.36
CA ALA A 187 -6.80 -0.41 0.64
C ALA A 187 -7.78 0.45 -0.18
N THR A 188 -7.76 1.77 0.03
CA THR A 188 -8.48 2.70 -0.84
C THR A 188 -7.63 2.96 -2.08
N VAL A 189 -7.53 1.96 -2.96
CA VAL A 189 -6.73 2.07 -4.18
C VAL A 189 -7.46 2.92 -5.19
N SER A 190 -6.76 3.91 -5.74
CA SER A 190 -7.20 4.56 -6.97
C SER A 190 -7.14 3.53 -8.11
N GLU A 191 -8.30 2.97 -8.46
CA GLU A 191 -8.47 1.99 -9.54
C GLU A 191 -8.34 2.60 -10.95
N SER A 192 -7.52 3.63 -11.12
CA SER A 192 -7.27 4.28 -12.40
C SER A 192 -6.02 3.70 -13.04
N GLY A 193 -6.15 3.17 -14.27
CA GLY A 193 -5.02 2.62 -15.03
C GLY A 193 -5.32 1.30 -15.73
N ALA A 194 -4.27 0.67 -16.25
CA ALA A 194 -4.31 -0.63 -16.95
C ALA A 194 -4.35 -1.84 -16.00
N TRP A 195 -4.14 -1.63 -14.70
CA TRP A 195 -4.04 -2.66 -13.68
C TRP A 195 -5.08 -2.43 -12.59
N GLU A 196 -5.70 -3.50 -12.11
CA GLU A 196 -6.62 -3.51 -10.97
C GLU A 196 -5.97 -4.25 -9.78
N LEU A 197 -6.11 -3.70 -8.58
CA LEU A 197 -5.67 -4.40 -7.37
C LEU A 197 -6.69 -5.49 -7.03
N VAL A 198 -6.23 -6.74 -6.98
CA VAL A 198 -7.06 -7.90 -6.62
C VAL A 198 -6.94 -8.23 -5.14
N SER A 199 -5.72 -8.30 -4.62
CA SER A 199 -5.48 -8.66 -3.23
C SER A 199 -4.16 -8.12 -2.69
N VAL A 200 -4.13 -7.94 -1.37
CA VAL A 200 -2.94 -7.58 -0.61
C VAL A 200 -2.85 -8.56 0.55
N MET A 201 -1.76 -9.32 0.63
CA MET A 201 -1.58 -10.34 1.66
C MET A 201 -0.26 -10.13 2.39
N GLY A 202 -0.34 -9.82 3.68
CA GLY A 202 0.83 -9.74 4.55
C GLY A 202 1.31 -11.12 4.98
N THR A 203 2.62 -11.36 4.88
CA THR A 203 3.27 -12.56 5.41
C THR A 203 4.53 -12.17 6.19
N ARG A 204 4.84 -12.93 7.25
CA ARG A 204 6.06 -12.74 8.04
C ARG A 204 7.07 -13.84 7.75
N ALA A 205 8.33 -13.45 7.64
CA ALA A 205 9.47 -14.35 7.48
C ALA A 205 10.62 -13.89 8.37
N VAL A 206 11.59 -14.77 8.58
CA VAL A 206 12.87 -14.42 9.19
C VAL A 206 13.92 -14.37 8.09
N TRP A 207 14.64 -13.26 8.01
CA TRP A 207 15.74 -13.09 7.08
C TRP A 207 17.06 -13.17 7.83
N MET A 208 17.90 -14.13 7.45
CA MET A 208 19.24 -14.30 8.00
C MET A 208 20.27 -13.60 7.11
N ARG A 209 21.11 -12.75 7.70
CA ARG A 209 22.27 -12.12 7.06
C ARG A 209 23.51 -12.47 7.87
N GLY A 210 24.20 -13.54 7.49
CA GLY A 210 25.33 -14.06 8.25
C GLY A 210 24.87 -14.65 9.58
N THR A 211 25.36 -14.10 10.69
CA THR A 211 24.94 -14.46 12.06
C THR A 211 23.69 -13.73 12.53
N ASP A 212 23.33 -12.62 11.87
CA ASP A 212 22.28 -11.74 12.34
C ASP A 212 20.94 -12.15 11.72
N SER A 213 19.92 -12.29 12.57
CA SER A 213 18.55 -12.50 12.13
C SER A 213 17.76 -11.20 12.22
N ARG A 214 16.88 -10.97 11.24
CA ARG A 214 15.95 -9.84 11.21
C ARG A 214 14.56 -10.33 10.86
N ARG A 215 13.55 -9.65 11.38
CA ARG A 215 12.17 -9.86 10.95
C ARG A 215 11.96 -9.23 9.57
N LEU A 216 11.32 -9.97 8.68
CA LEU A 216 10.97 -9.55 7.33
C LEU A 216 9.45 -9.62 7.18
N ILE A 217 8.81 -8.49 6.90
CA ILE A 217 7.40 -8.44 6.53
C ILE A 217 7.30 -8.32 5.02
N SER A 218 6.54 -9.21 4.39
CA SER A 218 6.37 -9.28 2.94
C SER A 218 4.90 -9.15 2.59
N TRP A 219 4.53 -8.04 1.95
CA TRP A 219 3.20 -7.90 1.34
C TRP A 219 3.22 -8.41 -0.09
N GLN A 220 2.42 -9.44 -0.35
CA GLN A 220 2.12 -9.94 -1.68
C GLN A 220 0.94 -9.15 -2.24
N VAL A 221 1.21 -8.34 -3.27
CA VAL A 221 0.23 -7.50 -3.96
C VAL A 221 -0.07 -8.17 -5.30
N THR A 222 -1.32 -8.57 -5.51
CA THR A 222 -1.76 -9.18 -6.76
C THR A 222 -2.49 -8.15 -7.60
N LEU A 223 -1.98 -7.92 -8.81
CA LEU A 223 -2.54 -7.01 -9.79
C LEU A 223 -3.06 -7.79 -10.97
N LYS A 224 -4.24 -7.44 -11.48
CA LYS A 224 -4.82 -8.03 -12.68
C LYS A 224 -4.89 -7.02 -13.80
N ARG A 225 -4.58 -7.46 -15.02
CA ARG A 225 -4.62 -6.59 -16.19
C ARG A 225 -6.05 -6.33 -16.64
N ARG A 226 -6.35 -5.07 -16.94
CA ARG A 226 -7.58 -4.65 -17.63
C ARG A 226 -7.48 -4.91 -19.13
N GLY A 227 -7.46 -6.20 -19.48
CA GLY A 227 -7.22 -6.70 -20.83
C GLY A 227 -8.33 -6.50 -21.85
N ALA A 228 -9.55 -6.13 -21.43
CA ALA A 228 -10.71 -6.16 -22.33
C ALA A 228 -10.57 -5.29 -23.59
N ALA A 229 -9.84 -4.17 -23.50
CA ALA A 229 -9.52 -3.35 -24.68
C ALA A 229 -8.49 -4.04 -25.59
N HIS A 230 -7.38 -4.53 -25.02
CA HIS A 230 -6.34 -5.26 -25.75
C HIS A 230 -6.86 -6.54 -26.41
N ALA A 231 -7.72 -7.30 -25.72
CA ALA A 231 -8.36 -8.49 -26.24
C ALA A 231 -9.27 -8.18 -27.42
N ARG A 232 -10.12 -7.15 -27.31
CA ARG A 232 -11.01 -6.73 -28.40
C ARG A 232 -10.22 -6.27 -29.61
N ALA A 233 -9.18 -5.44 -29.42
CA ALA A 233 -8.33 -4.96 -30.50
C ALA A 233 -7.55 -6.11 -31.19
N SER A 234 -6.98 -7.04 -30.41
CA SER A 234 -6.31 -8.22 -30.96
C SER A 234 -7.27 -9.10 -31.75
N ALA A 235 -8.47 -9.34 -31.21
CA ALA A 235 -9.49 -10.16 -31.85
C ALA A 235 -10.00 -9.54 -33.16
N THR A 236 -10.20 -8.21 -33.23
CA THR A 236 -10.64 -7.55 -34.47
C THR A 236 -9.58 -7.61 -35.55
N VAL A 237 -8.29 -7.44 -35.22
CA VAL A 237 -7.18 -7.57 -36.18
C VAL A 237 -7.07 -9.01 -36.68
N LEU A 238 -7.10 -10.00 -35.78
CA LEU A 238 -7.06 -11.42 -36.16
C LEU A 238 -8.26 -11.80 -37.02
N PHE A 239 -9.45 -11.32 -36.68
CA PHE A 239 -10.64 -11.55 -37.48
C PHE A 239 -10.55 -10.91 -38.87
N ALA A 240 -10.08 -9.66 -38.97
CA ALA A 240 -9.90 -8.97 -40.24
C ALA A 240 -8.86 -9.67 -41.13
N THR A 241 -7.74 -10.10 -40.55
CA THR A 241 -6.69 -10.85 -41.29
C THR A 241 -7.21 -12.20 -41.78
N VAL A 242 -7.93 -12.96 -40.94
CA VAL A 242 -8.58 -14.22 -41.35
C VAL A 242 -9.60 -14.00 -42.47
N LEU A 243 -10.42 -12.95 -42.38
CA LEU A 243 -11.38 -12.61 -43.44
C LEU A 243 -10.69 -12.26 -44.76
N LEU A 244 -9.60 -11.49 -44.73
CA LEU A 244 -8.82 -11.16 -45.93
C LEU A 244 -8.19 -12.41 -46.56
N LEU A 245 -7.64 -13.31 -45.74
CA LEU A 245 -7.08 -14.58 -46.21
C LEU A 245 -8.16 -15.50 -46.79
N ALA A 246 -9.33 -15.58 -46.16
CA ALA A 246 -10.46 -16.36 -46.67
C ALA A 246 -10.98 -15.80 -47.99
N ALA A 247 -11.12 -14.46 -48.11
CA ALA A 247 -11.51 -13.80 -49.35
C ALA A 247 -10.53 -14.09 -50.49
N ALA A 248 -9.21 -14.07 -50.21
CA ALA A 248 -8.18 -14.40 -51.19
C ALA A 248 -8.33 -15.83 -51.75
N MET A 249 -8.79 -16.78 -50.93
CA MET A 249 -9.00 -18.18 -51.38
C MET A 249 -10.18 -18.34 -52.34
N VAL A 250 -11.17 -17.44 -52.30
CA VAL A 250 -12.35 -17.45 -53.19
C VAL A 250 -12.02 -16.89 -54.57
N LEU A 251 -11.03 -15.99 -54.67
CA LEU A 251 -10.65 -15.33 -55.92
C LEU A 251 -9.78 -16.23 -56.83
N PRO A 252 -9.82 -16.02 -58.17
CA PRO A 252 -8.88 -16.61 -59.11
C PRO A 252 -7.43 -16.26 -58.72
N PRO A 253 -6.44 -17.14 -59.01
CA PRO A 253 -5.07 -17.01 -58.52
C PRO A 253 -4.40 -15.67 -58.88
N GLU A 254 -4.72 -15.11 -60.05
CA GLU A 254 -4.16 -13.84 -60.55
C GLU A 254 -4.57 -12.61 -59.71
N HIS A 255 -5.69 -12.67 -58.98
CA HIS A 255 -6.24 -11.54 -58.21
C HIS A 255 -5.98 -11.63 -56.70
N ARG A 256 -5.25 -12.64 -56.21
CA ARG A 256 -5.08 -12.89 -54.75
C ARG A 256 -4.00 -12.01 -54.10
N HIS A 257 -2.98 -11.63 -54.86
CA HIS A 257 -1.79 -10.95 -54.35
C HIS A 257 -2.09 -9.69 -53.49
N PRO A 258 -3.04 -8.81 -53.88
CA PRO A 258 -3.35 -7.62 -53.08
C PRO A 258 -3.93 -7.97 -51.69
N LEU A 259 -4.75 -9.01 -51.58
CA LEU A 259 -5.38 -9.41 -50.31
C LEU A 259 -4.38 -10.08 -49.36
N TYR A 260 -3.43 -10.85 -49.89
CA TYR A 260 -2.33 -11.37 -49.07
C TYR A 260 -1.44 -10.24 -48.57
N ALA A 261 -1.16 -9.24 -49.41
CA ALA A 261 -0.37 -8.07 -49.02
C ALA A 261 -1.06 -7.24 -47.93
N THR A 262 -2.38 -7.00 -48.04
CA THR A 262 -3.13 -6.26 -47.02
C THR A 262 -3.25 -7.05 -45.71
N ALA A 263 -3.49 -8.36 -45.77
CA ALA A 263 -3.50 -9.21 -44.57
C ALA A 263 -2.14 -9.20 -43.86
N ALA A 264 -1.05 -9.34 -44.61
CA ALA A 264 0.30 -9.25 -44.06
C ALA A 264 0.58 -7.87 -43.47
N PHE A 265 0.22 -6.79 -44.17
CA PHE A 265 0.41 -5.42 -43.68
C PHE A 265 -0.34 -5.18 -42.37
N VAL A 266 -1.63 -5.54 -42.31
CA VAL A 266 -2.47 -5.38 -41.10
C VAL A 266 -1.90 -6.18 -39.92
N ALA A 267 -1.44 -7.42 -40.16
CA ALA A 267 -0.81 -8.23 -39.12
C ALA A 267 0.53 -7.62 -38.64
N THR A 268 1.38 -7.17 -39.57
CA THR A 268 2.68 -6.56 -39.20
C THR A 268 2.51 -5.24 -38.46
N LEU A 269 1.57 -4.40 -38.87
CA LEU A 269 1.31 -3.12 -38.22
C LEU A 269 0.79 -3.33 -36.80
N TRP A 270 -0.03 -4.36 -36.57
CA TRP A 270 -0.48 -4.71 -35.22
C TRP A 270 0.66 -5.19 -34.32
N ILE A 271 1.57 -6.03 -34.83
CA ILE A 271 2.74 -6.51 -34.06
C ILE A 271 3.68 -5.37 -33.67
N VAL A 272 3.83 -4.35 -34.52
CA VAL A 272 4.70 -3.18 -34.25
C VAL A 272 4.08 -2.21 -33.23
N MET A 273 2.76 -2.20 -33.10
CA MET A 273 2.02 -1.28 -32.21
C MET A 273 1.68 -1.91 -30.84
N LEU A 274 2.16 -3.13 -30.59
CA LEU A 274 1.96 -3.93 -29.38
C LEU A 274 3.15 -3.75 -28.44
#